data_AF-A0A7C2R4P1-F1
#
_entry.id   AF-A0A7C2R4P1-F1
#
_cell.length_a   1.000
_cell.length_b   1.000
_cell.length_c   1.000
_cell.angle_alpha   90.00
_cell.angle_beta   90.00
_cell.angle_gamma   90.00
#
_symmetry.space_group_name_H-M   'P 1'
#
loop_
_entity.id
_entity.type
_entity.pdbx_description
1 polymer ?
#
loop_
_entity_poly.entity_id
_entity_poly.type
_entity_poly.pdbx_seq_one_letter_code
_entity_poly.pdbx_strand_id
1 'polypeptide(L)'
;MRKLLFFLLLAVEVSGQNIAVKKGIVTDSLKVSDSLDESFALYLPMAFSEQKKWPLILLFDSEGRGKTAAQLFRNTAEQQGYIIASSNNITAEKDLLENVKTAVRLANMVTGTFPVDSRQVSTAGTMEGGKVASSLPVLYPDILGVVAVGNHWINFDRLDKKNNFTFIGMVGDEHFTSASMKMTAEALENMKFPSQVYTFEGNGDWPGPQMINSAVGSLTLEAMKEGLRPRDPALIEELFNQDLSRANELMSKTKLVEAYSFLSLLEEKYRGLYPTDAVEEKLRQLERSRNYREQDRQLTSVLEKEKRLLNDFIYYLGEDIQTENFENLGWWNYQKMELDSLSAKGGAEGKMARRLESLIIELAEAYSEDLVERHASLEKKMLANMILTIFDPSDFGAYKKIISLSAQDDDFGTALFYLEEMLKHGYKNKDELYNIPGTLGLKLTPEYNLLIEKYLGSSRYYDNQ
;
A
#
# COMPACT_ATOMS: atom_id res chain seq x y z
N MET A 1 -51.45 -33.24 44.56
CA MET A 1 -50.60 -32.03 44.54
C MET A 1 -49.60 -32.20 43.41
N ARG A 2 -49.89 -31.68 42.21
CA ARG A 2 -49.34 -30.43 41.63
C ARG A 2 -47.80 -30.41 41.56
N LYS A 3 -47.26 -30.45 40.34
CA LYS A 3 -46.45 -29.36 39.74
C LYS A 3 -46.15 -29.70 38.26
N LEU A 4 -46.92 -29.08 37.37
CA LEU A 4 -46.58 -28.95 35.95
C LEU A 4 -45.51 -27.85 35.87
N LEU A 5 -44.30 -28.16 35.39
CA LEU A 5 -43.32 -27.13 35.04
C LEU A 5 -43.67 -26.62 33.64
N PHE A 6 -44.15 -25.37 33.57
CA PHE A 6 -44.27 -24.61 32.32
C PHE A 6 -42.90 -24.00 32.02
N PHE A 7 -42.23 -24.46 30.97
CA PHE A 7 -41.03 -23.81 30.45
C PHE A 7 -41.50 -22.61 29.60
N LEU A 8 -41.31 -21.41 30.13
CA LEU A 8 -41.55 -20.16 29.42
C LEU A 8 -40.35 -19.91 28.50
N LEU A 9 -40.51 -20.17 27.20
CA LEU A 9 -39.58 -19.72 26.17
C LEU A 9 -39.70 -18.19 26.05
N LEU A 10 -38.81 -17.46 26.71
CA LEU A 10 -38.57 -16.05 26.38
C LEU A 10 -37.88 -16.01 25.01
N ALA A 11 -38.63 -15.64 23.98
CA ALA A 11 -38.06 -15.13 22.74
C ALA A 11 -37.41 -13.78 23.06
N VAL A 12 -36.08 -13.76 23.16
CA VAL A 12 -35.32 -12.51 23.14
C VAL A 12 -35.34 -12.06 21.68
N GLU A 13 -36.18 -11.08 21.36
CA GLU A 13 -36.03 -10.34 20.11
C GLU A 13 -34.72 -9.56 20.19
N VAL A 14 -33.69 -10.11 19.55
CA VAL A 14 -32.48 -9.35 19.23
C VAL A 14 -32.94 -8.25 18.28
N SER A 15 -33.04 -7.03 18.80
CA SER A 15 -33.22 -5.85 17.97
C SER A 15 -31.98 -5.71 17.09
N GLY A 16 -32.08 -6.17 15.84
CA GLY A 16 -31.15 -5.77 14.80
C GLY A 16 -31.22 -4.25 14.69
N GLN A 17 -30.07 -3.57 14.78
CA GLN A 17 -30.01 -2.16 14.44
C GLN A 17 -30.51 -2.01 13.00
N ASN A 18 -31.67 -1.38 12.80
CA ASN A 18 -32.15 -1.03 11.46
C ASN A 18 -31.27 0.10 10.93
N ILE A 19 -30.13 -0.24 10.35
CA ILE A 19 -29.29 0.72 9.64
C ILE A 19 -30.06 1.14 8.38
N ALA A 20 -30.63 2.35 8.40
CA ALA A 20 -31.35 2.91 7.25
C ALA A 20 -30.33 3.36 6.17
N VAL A 21 -29.88 2.41 5.35
CA VAL A 21 -28.90 2.67 4.28
C VAL A 21 -29.60 2.92 2.96
N LYS A 22 -29.22 4.01 2.26
CA LYS A 22 -29.72 4.29 0.91
C LYS A 22 -28.88 3.55 -0.13
N LYS A 23 -29.56 2.86 -1.06
CA LYS A 23 -28.94 2.20 -2.21
C LYS A 23 -28.40 3.23 -3.21
N GLY A 24 -27.37 2.84 -3.96
CA GLY A 24 -26.80 3.65 -5.04
C GLY A 24 -25.98 4.85 -4.57
N ILE A 25 -25.79 5.07 -3.26
CA ILE A 25 -24.94 6.12 -2.69
C ILE A 25 -24.06 5.56 -1.56
N VAL A 26 -22.90 6.18 -1.35
CA VAL A 26 -22.03 5.84 -0.23
C VAL A 26 -22.58 6.49 1.05
N THR A 27 -22.87 5.68 2.06
CA THR A 27 -23.23 6.10 3.41
C THR A 27 -22.01 5.94 4.32
N ASP A 28 -21.58 6.99 4.99
CA ASP A 28 -20.36 6.99 5.81
C ASP A 28 -20.66 7.04 7.31
N SER A 29 -19.63 6.84 8.13
CA SER A 29 -19.66 6.91 9.59
C SER A 29 -20.62 5.92 10.26
N LEU A 30 -20.88 4.78 9.61
CA LEU A 30 -21.64 3.69 10.24
C LEU A 30 -20.79 3.05 11.32
N LYS A 31 -21.35 2.83 12.51
CA LYS A 31 -20.60 2.27 13.65
C LYS A 31 -20.36 0.77 13.46
N VAL A 32 -19.16 0.30 13.81
CA VAL A 32 -18.81 -1.13 13.82
C VAL A 32 -19.35 -1.83 15.07
N SER A 33 -19.42 -1.12 16.20
CA SER A 33 -20.06 -1.58 17.43
C SER A 33 -20.38 -0.37 18.32
N ASP A 34 -21.29 -0.54 19.28
CA ASP A 34 -21.64 0.53 20.23
C ASP A 34 -20.54 0.78 21.28
N SER A 35 -19.62 -0.18 21.49
CA SER A 35 -18.57 -0.11 22.50
C SER A 35 -17.22 0.43 22.01
N LEU A 36 -17.01 0.50 20.69
CA LEU A 36 -15.74 0.91 20.10
C LEU A 36 -15.95 2.15 19.24
N ASP A 37 -14.97 3.06 19.24
CA ASP A 37 -14.97 4.22 18.35
C ASP A 37 -14.44 3.87 16.96
N GLU A 38 -15.11 2.91 16.32
CA GLU A 38 -14.80 2.42 14.98
C GLU A 38 -15.99 2.64 14.05
N SER A 39 -15.70 3.06 12.83
CA SER A 39 -16.71 3.32 11.81
C SER A 39 -16.27 2.87 10.42
N PHE A 40 -17.23 2.81 9.51
CA PHE A 40 -17.01 2.45 8.12
C PHE A 40 -17.96 3.17 7.17
N ALA A 41 -17.57 3.23 5.90
CA ALA A 41 -18.42 3.62 4.79
C ALA A 41 -18.98 2.39 4.07
N LEU A 42 -20.22 2.48 3.62
CA LEU A 42 -20.97 1.41 2.99
C LEU A 42 -21.56 1.86 1.66
N TYR A 43 -21.45 1.00 0.64
CA TYR A 43 -22.17 1.10 -0.61
C TYR A 43 -23.02 -0.15 -0.84
N LEU A 44 -24.30 0.07 -1.15
CA LEU A 44 -25.21 -0.97 -1.62
C LEU A 44 -25.60 -0.65 -3.06
N PRO A 45 -25.45 -1.59 -4.02
CA PRO A 45 -25.88 -1.37 -5.40
C PRO A 45 -27.36 -1.01 -5.51
N MET A 46 -27.79 -0.33 -6.58
CA MET A 46 -29.21 -0.01 -6.76
C MET A 46 -30.08 -1.28 -6.82
N ALA A 47 -29.54 -2.34 -7.41
CA ALA A 47 -30.18 -3.66 -7.47
C ALA A 47 -30.19 -4.41 -6.12
N PHE A 48 -29.61 -3.86 -5.04
CA PHE A 48 -29.53 -4.51 -3.73
C PHE A 48 -30.89 -4.98 -3.24
N SER A 49 -30.94 -6.20 -2.70
CA SER A 49 -32.17 -6.87 -2.27
C SER A 49 -31.82 -7.86 -1.15
N GLU A 50 -32.61 -7.85 -0.08
CA GLU A 50 -32.43 -8.75 1.06
C GLU A 50 -32.79 -10.21 0.75
N GLN A 51 -33.48 -10.44 -0.38
CA GLN A 51 -33.97 -11.75 -0.79
C GLN A 51 -32.88 -12.64 -1.41
N LYS A 52 -31.68 -12.12 -1.65
CA LYS A 52 -30.54 -12.89 -2.17
C LYS A 52 -29.25 -12.51 -1.47
N LYS A 53 -28.27 -13.41 -1.56
CA LYS A 53 -26.92 -13.16 -1.07
C LYS A 53 -26.10 -12.37 -2.08
N TRP A 54 -25.19 -11.53 -1.60
CA TRP A 54 -24.38 -10.61 -2.39
C TRP A 54 -22.88 -10.83 -2.20
N PRO A 55 -22.07 -10.69 -3.25
CA PRO A 55 -20.63 -10.52 -3.13
C PRO A 55 -20.29 -9.27 -2.30
N LEU A 56 -19.18 -9.32 -1.55
CA LEU A 56 -18.71 -8.25 -0.69
C LEU A 56 -17.25 -7.93 -1.00
N ILE A 57 -16.90 -6.65 -1.07
CA ILE A 57 -15.50 -6.18 -0.99
C ILE A 57 -15.32 -5.37 0.29
N LEU A 58 -14.41 -5.83 1.15
CA LEU A 58 -13.91 -5.08 2.29
C LEU A 58 -12.75 -4.19 1.83
N LEU A 59 -12.84 -2.87 2.07
CA LEU A 59 -11.82 -1.91 1.66
C LEU A 59 -11.04 -1.36 2.86
N PHE A 60 -9.72 -1.24 2.67
CA PHE A 60 -8.77 -0.77 3.67
C PHE A 60 -7.86 0.29 3.05
N ASP A 61 -8.23 1.56 3.20
CA ASP A 61 -7.39 2.69 2.83
C ASP A 61 -6.34 2.93 3.92
N SER A 62 -5.07 3.11 3.57
CA SER A 62 -3.95 3.25 4.52
C SER A 62 -4.07 4.44 5.47
N GLU A 63 -4.84 5.47 5.09
CA GLU A 63 -5.08 6.67 5.90
C GLU A 63 -6.48 6.65 6.57
N GLY A 64 -7.20 5.52 6.50
CA GLY A 64 -8.53 5.41 7.09
C GLY A 64 -9.58 6.26 6.38
N ARG A 65 -9.37 6.62 5.11
CA ARG A 65 -10.32 7.43 4.33
C ARG A 65 -11.40 6.55 3.69
N GLY A 66 -12.16 5.84 4.53
CA GLY A 66 -13.08 4.80 4.08
C GLY A 66 -14.14 5.30 3.10
N LYS A 67 -14.69 6.50 3.32
CA LYS A 67 -15.61 7.15 2.37
C LYS A 67 -15.00 7.39 0.99
N THR A 68 -13.76 7.86 0.94
CA THR A 68 -13.05 8.16 -0.31
C THR A 68 -12.83 6.86 -1.09
N ALA A 69 -12.35 5.82 -0.43
CA ALA A 69 -12.16 4.51 -1.06
C ALA A 69 -13.49 3.90 -1.54
N ALA A 70 -14.56 3.99 -0.73
CA ALA A 70 -15.89 3.51 -1.13
C ALA A 70 -16.45 4.27 -2.34
N GLN A 71 -16.23 5.58 -2.43
CA GLN A 71 -16.62 6.37 -3.61
C GLN A 71 -15.83 5.98 -4.86
N LEU A 72 -14.53 5.71 -4.71
CA LEU A 72 -13.68 5.26 -5.81
C LEU A 72 -14.15 3.92 -6.40
N PHE A 73 -14.63 3.01 -5.54
CA PHE A 73 -15.14 1.69 -5.93
C PHE A 73 -16.61 1.69 -6.35
N ARG A 74 -17.36 2.78 -6.13
CA ARG A 74 -18.82 2.85 -6.33
C ARG A 74 -19.27 2.36 -7.70
N ASN A 75 -18.67 2.87 -8.78
CA ASN A 75 -19.08 2.51 -10.14
C ASN A 75 -18.78 1.04 -10.45
N THR A 76 -17.61 0.56 -9.99
CA THR A 76 -17.22 -0.86 -10.09
C THR A 76 -18.20 -1.76 -9.34
N ALA A 77 -18.58 -1.36 -8.12
CA ALA A 77 -19.53 -2.09 -7.29
C ALA A 77 -20.93 -2.12 -7.90
N GLU A 78 -21.39 -1.02 -8.51
CA GLU A 78 -22.68 -0.98 -9.20
C GLU A 78 -22.69 -1.89 -10.43
N GLN A 79 -21.69 -1.74 -11.31
CA GLN A 79 -21.60 -2.50 -12.55
C GLN A 79 -21.44 -4.01 -12.28
N GLN A 80 -20.58 -4.36 -11.33
CA GLN A 80 -20.22 -5.75 -11.08
C GLN A 80 -21.04 -6.38 -9.93
N GLY A 81 -21.87 -5.63 -9.22
CA GLY A 81 -22.83 -6.15 -8.23
C GLY A 81 -22.21 -6.52 -6.88
N TYR A 82 -21.35 -5.67 -6.32
CA TYR A 82 -20.74 -5.87 -5.00
C TYR A 82 -21.35 -4.93 -3.95
N ILE A 83 -21.50 -5.44 -2.72
CA ILE A 83 -21.51 -4.58 -1.53
C ILE A 83 -20.08 -4.10 -1.29
N ILE A 84 -19.90 -2.83 -0.93
CA ILE A 84 -18.62 -2.31 -0.45
C ILE A 84 -18.75 -1.92 1.01
N ALA A 85 -17.85 -2.39 1.86
CA ALA A 85 -17.69 -1.88 3.21
C ALA A 85 -16.23 -1.46 3.43
N SER A 86 -16.01 -0.21 3.79
CA SER A 86 -14.71 0.45 3.77
C SER A 86 -14.37 1.02 5.14
N SER A 87 -13.29 0.53 5.77
CA SER A 87 -12.89 0.93 7.12
C SER A 87 -12.45 2.38 7.18
N ASN A 88 -12.84 3.09 8.26
CA ASN A 88 -12.33 4.43 8.56
C ASN A 88 -11.18 4.41 9.60
N ASN A 89 -10.65 3.24 9.94
CA ASN A 89 -9.82 3.05 11.14
C ASN A 89 -8.50 2.29 10.90
N ILE A 90 -8.11 2.11 9.64
CA ILE A 90 -6.78 1.63 9.25
C ILE A 90 -5.82 2.82 9.24
N THR A 91 -4.61 2.64 9.75
CA THR A 91 -3.57 3.69 9.81
C THR A 91 -2.18 3.08 9.86
N ALA A 92 -1.18 3.78 9.32
CA ALA A 92 0.23 3.42 9.45
C ALA A 92 0.79 3.57 10.87
N GLU A 93 0.10 4.29 11.76
CA GLU A 93 0.50 4.44 13.16
C GLU A 93 0.32 3.14 13.98
N LYS A 94 -0.50 2.21 13.48
CA LYS A 94 -0.79 0.92 14.13
C LYS A 94 -0.02 -0.19 13.46
N ASP A 95 0.39 -1.18 14.23
CA ASP A 95 0.99 -2.38 13.67
C ASP A 95 -0.02 -3.17 12.82
N LEU A 96 0.50 -4.10 12.01
CA LEU A 96 -0.32 -4.94 11.14
C LEU A 96 -1.38 -5.74 11.94
N LEU A 97 -1.03 -6.26 13.12
CA LEU A 97 -1.93 -7.08 13.93
C LEU A 97 -3.12 -6.28 14.45
N GLU A 98 -2.90 -5.04 14.90
CA GLU A 98 -3.94 -4.12 15.34
C GLU A 98 -4.87 -3.71 14.18
N ASN A 99 -4.30 -3.40 13.02
CA ASN A 99 -5.08 -3.10 11.82
C ASN A 99 -5.90 -4.32 11.34
N VAL A 100 -5.33 -5.52 11.40
CA VAL A 100 -6.05 -6.77 11.08
C VAL A 100 -7.19 -7.03 12.06
N LYS A 101 -7.01 -6.79 13.36
CA LYS A 101 -8.10 -6.89 14.34
C LYS A 101 -9.25 -5.94 14.00
N THR A 102 -8.94 -4.72 13.55
CA THR A 102 -9.92 -3.74 13.06
C THR A 102 -10.68 -4.28 11.85
N ALA A 103 -9.96 -4.83 10.88
CA ALA A 103 -10.55 -5.42 9.68
C ALA A 103 -11.48 -6.60 9.98
N VAL A 104 -11.09 -7.50 10.90
CA VAL A 104 -11.91 -8.64 11.31
C VAL A 104 -13.20 -8.20 12.00
N ARG A 105 -13.15 -7.16 12.85
CA ARG A 105 -14.37 -6.59 13.48
C ARG A 105 -15.33 -6.04 12.43
N LEU A 106 -14.82 -5.30 11.44
CA LEU A 106 -15.63 -4.82 10.32
C LEU A 106 -16.25 -5.97 9.53
N ALA A 107 -15.45 -6.99 9.18
CA ALA A 107 -15.91 -8.15 8.45
C ALA A 107 -17.07 -8.86 9.18
N ASN A 108 -16.95 -9.10 10.49
CA ASN A 108 -17.98 -9.71 11.31
C ASN A 108 -19.25 -8.85 11.37
N MET A 109 -19.11 -7.53 11.54
CA MET A 109 -20.25 -6.61 11.56
C MET A 109 -21.02 -6.65 10.22
N VAL A 110 -20.32 -6.54 9.10
CA VAL A 110 -20.96 -6.48 7.78
C VAL A 110 -21.59 -7.81 7.38
N THR A 111 -20.89 -8.92 7.61
CA THR A 111 -21.40 -10.27 7.29
C THR A 111 -22.52 -10.72 8.22
N GLY A 112 -22.58 -10.19 9.45
CA GLY A 112 -23.68 -10.42 10.39
C GLY A 112 -24.92 -9.54 10.12
N THR A 113 -24.75 -8.41 9.42
CA THR A 113 -25.83 -7.44 9.18
C THR A 113 -26.45 -7.57 7.80
N PHE A 114 -25.65 -7.85 6.77
CA PHE A 114 -26.11 -7.90 5.37
C PHE A 114 -26.10 -9.34 4.84
N PRO A 115 -26.97 -9.67 3.87
CA PRO A 115 -27.01 -10.99 3.25
C PRO A 115 -25.81 -11.15 2.30
N VAL A 116 -24.66 -11.49 2.85
CA VAL A 116 -23.41 -11.71 2.11
C VAL A 116 -23.30 -13.18 1.69
N ASP A 117 -22.85 -13.45 0.47
CA ASP A 117 -22.38 -14.79 0.09
C ASP A 117 -20.96 -14.95 0.65
N SER A 118 -20.82 -15.78 1.69
CA SER A 118 -19.54 -15.96 2.38
C SER A 118 -18.43 -16.46 1.47
N ARG A 119 -18.76 -17.13 0.36
CA ARG A 119 -17.77 -17.62 -0.64
C ARG A 119 -17.34 -16.55 -1.64
N GLN A 120 -17.94 -15.36 -1.59
CA GLN A 120 -17.67 -14.24 -2.51
C GLN A 120 -17.32 -12.98 -1.70
N VAL A 121 -16.58 -13.17 -0.60
CA VAL A 121 -15.98 -12.08 0.16
C VAL A 121 -14.57 -11.85 -0.38
N SER A 122 -14.28 -10.63 -0.79
CA SER A 122 -12.96 -10.20 -1.23
C SER A 122 -12.49 -9.02 -0.40
N THR A 123 -11.19 -8.78 -0.40
CA THR A 123 -10.57 -7.69 0.36
C THR A 123 -9.71 -6.85 -0.54
N ALA A 124 -9.68 -5.54 -0.36
CA ALA A 124 -8.78 -4.67 -1.09
C ALA A 124 -8.22 -3.57 -0.20
N GLY A 125 -7.02 -3.08 -0.49
CA GLY A 125 -6.46 -1.97 0.26
C GLY A 125 -5.17 -1.42 -0.32
N THR A 126 -4.78 -0.23 0.13
CA THR A 126 -3.53 0.45 -0.23
C THR A 126 -2.52 0.42 0.89
N MET A 127 -1.22 0.34 0.55
CA MET A 127 -0.10 0.39 1.51
C MET A 127 -0.34 -0.51 2.73
N GLU A 128 -0.46 0.04 3.94
CA GLU A 128 -0.78 -0.72 5.15
C GLU A 128 -2.12 -1.44 5.07
N GLY A 129 -3.14 -0.82 4.46
CA GLY A 129 -4.40 -1.48 4.14
C GLY A 129 -4.25 -2.60 3.10
N GLY A 130 -3.27 -2.53 2.21
CA GLY A 130 -2.89 -3.60 1.29
C GLY A 130 -2.29 -4.81 2.02
N LYS A 131 -1.44 -4.58 3.02
CA LYS A 131 -0.95 -5.63 3.94
C LYS A 131 -2.10 -6.26 4.73
N VAL A 132 -3.02 -5.44 5.25
CA VAL A 132 -4.23 -5.93 5.93
C VAL A 132 -5.05 -6.82 5.00
N ALA A 133 -5.40 -6.33 3.81
CA ALA A 133 -6.18 -7.09 2.83
C ALA A 133 -5.54 -8.44 2.49
N SER A 134 -4.23 -8.45 2.21
CA SER A 134 -3.50 -9.66 1.83
C SER A 134 -3.23 -10.64 2.98
N SER A 135 -3.31 -10.19 4.22
CA SER A 135 -3.23 -11.08 5.39
C SER A 135 -4.52 -11.85 5.68
N LEU A 136 -5.68 -11.33 5.26
CA LEU A 136 -6.98 -11.88 5.66
C LEU A 136 -7.27 -13.29 5.14
N PRO A 137 -6.88 -13.72 3.92
CA PRO A 137 -7.07 -15.11 3.48
C PRO A 137 -6.39 -16.14 4.39
N VAL A 138 -5.30 -15.75 5.08
CA VAL A 138 -4.62 -16.63 6.05
C VAL A 138 -5.44 -16.84 7.32
N LEU A 139 -6.28 -15.87 7.67
CA LEU A 139 -7.03 -15.81 8.93
C LEU A 139 -8.51 -16.16 8.76
N TYR A 140 -9.03 -16.00 7.54
CA TYR A 140 -10.43 -16.17 7.20
C TYR A 140 -10.52 -17.04 5.93
N PRO A 141 -10.78 -18.36 6.06
CA PRO A 141 -10.61 -19.32 4.97
C PRO A 141 -11.59 -19.17 3.79
N ASP A 142 -12.58 -18.28 3.89
CA ASP A 142 -13.61 -18.05 2.86
C ASP A 142 -13.38 -16.79 2.01
N ILE A 143 -12.18 -16.21 2.00
CA ILE A 143 -11.85 -15.07 1.12
C ILE A 143 -11.65 -15.55 -0.31
N LEU A 144 -12.51 -15.09 -1.24
CA LEU A 144 -12.43 -15.35 -2.67
C LEU A 144 -11.13 -14.80 -3.28
N GLY A 145 -10.74 -13.59 -2.87
CA GLY A 145 -9.53 -12.97 -3.37
C GLY A 145 -9.21 -11.61 -2.78
N VAL A 146 -8.03 -11.15 -3.12
CA VAL A 146 -7.39 -9.95 -2.59
C VAL A 146 -7.03 -9.01 -3.74
N VAL A 147 -7.26 -7.71 -3.57
CA VAL A 147 -6.66 -6.65 -4.39
C VAL A 147 -5.72 -5.81 -3.51
N ALA A 148 -4.42 -6.11 -3.56
CA ALA A 148 -3.40 -5.40 -2.78
C ALA A 148 -2.75 -4.31 -3.64
N VAL A 149 -2.86 -3.06 -3.22
CA VAL A 149 -2.34 -1.90 -3.96
C VAL A 149 -1.14 -1.31 -3.23
N GLY A 150 -0.01 -1.15 -3.93
CA GLY A 150 1.19 -0.51 -3.40
C GLY A 150 1.97 -1.34 -2.39
N ASN A 151 1.34 -2.10 -1.50
CA ASN A 151 2.02 -3.00 -0.56
C ASN A 151 1.17 -4.22 -0.21
N HIS A 152 1.80 -5.26 0.32
CA HIS A 152 1.18 -6.54 0.64
C HIS A 152 1.98 -7.29 1.70
N TRP A 153 1.32 -8.22 2.40
CA TRP A 153 1.93 -9.11 3.36
C TRP A 153 1.30 -10.50 3.25
N ILE A 154 2.13 -11.51 3.07
CA ILE A 154 1.69 -12.91 2.96
C ILE A 154 2.66 -13.79 3.74
N ASN A 155 2.11 -14.66 4.59
CA ASN A 155 2.86 -15.73 5.22
C ASN A 155 2.65 -17.04 4.46
N PHE A 156 3.62 -17.39 3.60
CA PHE A 156 3.56 -18.58 2.76
C PHE A 156 3.44 -19.89 3.55
N ASP A 157 4.02 -19.96 4.75
CA ASP A 157 3.98 -21.17 5.61
C ASP A 157 2.59 -21.44 6.19
N ARG A 158 1.70 -20.44 6.17
CA ARG A 158 0.33 -20.52 6.68
C ARG A 158 -0.72 -20.70 5.59
N LEU A 159 -0.31 -20.76 4.33
CA LEU A 159 -1.23 -20.96 3.21
C LEU A 159 -1.75 -22.39 3.18
N ASP A 160 -3.07 -22.55 3.20
CA ASP A 160 -3.74 -23.84 3.00
C ASP A 160 -4.24 -23.95 1.55
N LYS A 161 -3.73 -24.93 0.81
CA LYS A 161 -4.17 -25.19 -0.58
C LYS A 161 -5.65 -25.56 -0.69
N LYS A 162 -6.31 -25.95 0.40
CA LYS A 162 -7.76 -26.20 0.42
C LYS A 162 -8.58 -24.91 0.41
N ASN A 163 -7.98 -23.81 0.89
CA ASN A 163 -8.60 -22.49 0.96
C ASN A 163 -7.90 -21.59 -0.05
N ASN A 164 -8.15 -21.88 -1.33
CA ASN A 164 -7.56 -21.13 -2.42
C ASN A 164 -8.19 -19.73 -2.51
N PHE A 165 -7.40 -18.73 -2.84
CA PHE A 165 -7.86 -17.36 -3.07
C PHE A 165 -7.08 -16.77 -4.24
N THR A 166 -7.69 -15.81 -4.93
CA THR A 166 -7.04 -15.08 -6.01
C THR A 166 -6.27 -13.89 -5.47
N PHE A 167 -4.97 -13.79 -5.77
CA PHE A 167 -4.16 -12.63 -5.42
C PHE A 167 -4.04 -11.67 -6.60
N ILE A 168 -4.49 -10.43 -6.43
CA ILE A 168 -4.34 -9.38 -7.41
C ILE A 168 -3.46 -8.29 -6.82
N GLY A 169 -2.21 -8.21 -7.28
CA GLY A 169 -1.33 -7.11 -7.00
C GLY A 169 -1.61 -5.93 -7.93
N MET A 170 -1.61 -4.71 -7.40
CA MET A 170 -1.61 -3.49 -8.20
C MET A 170 -0.46 -2.61 -7.72
N VAL A 171 0.40 -2.17 -8.63
CA VAL A 171 1.57 -1.40 -8.23
C VAL A 171 1.96 -0.37 -9.28
N GLY A 172 2.35 0.81 -8.79
CA GLY A 172 2.90 1.85 -9.63
C GLY A 172 4.27 1.46 -10.18
N ASP A 173 4.58 1.84 -11.42
CA ASP A 173 5.87 1.58 -12.03
C ASP A 173 7.00 2.44 -11.46
N GLU A 174 6.71 3.36 -10.54
CA GLU A 174 7.69 4.13 -9.77
C GLU A 174 7.71 3.74 -8.29
N HIS A 175 6.92 2.73 -7.90
CA HIS A 175 6.80 2.31 -6.51
C HIS A 175 7.87 1.26 -6.12
N PHE A 176 8.49 1.42 -4.95
CA PHE A 176 9.61 0.58 -4.50
C PHE A 176 9.24 -0.91 -4.34
N THR A 177 7.98 -1.20 -4.02
CA THR A 177 7.47 -2.57 -3.87
C THR A 177 7.21 -3.30 -5.20
N SER A 178 7.36 -2.64 -6.36
CA SER A 178 6.99 -3.21 -7.67
C SER A 178 7.66 -4.57 -7.96
N ALA A 179 8.93 -4.73 -7.59
CA ALA A 179 9.64 -6.00 -7.70
C ALA A 179 9.06 -7.05 -6.73
N SER A 180 8.89 -6.70 -5.46
CA SER A 180 8.38 -7.61 -4.42
C SER A 180 6.95 -8.11 -4.70
N MET A 181 6.10 -7.25 -5.29
CA MET A 181 4.73 -7.58 -5.69
C MET A 181 4.73 -8.66 -6.77
N LYS A 182 5.58 -8.51 -7.80
CA LYS A 182 5.76 -9.50 -8.87
C LYS A 182 6.30 -10.81 -8.33
N MET A 183 7.36 -10.77 -7.51
CA MET A 183 7.93 -11.97 -6.88
C MET A 183 6.91 -12.73 -6.04
N THR A 184 6.01 -12.01 -5.35
CA THR A 184 4.96 -12.63 -4.54
C THR A 184 3.90 -13.30 -5.40
N ALA A 185 3.44 -12.65 -6.48
CA ALA A 185 2.51 -13.26 -7.42
C ALA A 185 3.11 -14.52 -8.08
N GLU A 186 4.37 -14.46 -8.52
CA GLU A 186 5.08 -15.62 -9.07
C GLU A 186 5.21 -16.77 -8.06
N ALA A 187 5.53 -16.46 -6.79
CA ALA A 187 5.58 -17.46 -5.73
C ALA A 187 4.22 -18.14 -5.49
N LEU A 188 3.15 -17.35 -5.46
CA LEU A 188 1.78 -17.85 -5.32
C LEU A 188 1.34 -18.71 -6.52
N GLU A 189 1.63 -18.29 -7.76
CA GLU A 189 1.36 -19.08 -8.97
C GLU A 189 2.09 -20.42 -8.95
N ASN A 190 3.36 -20.43 -8.53
CA ASN A 190 4.13 -21.66 -8.36
C ASN A 190 3.49 -22.59 -7.32
N MET A 191 2.83 -22.02 -6.30
CA MET A 191 2.04 -22.75 -5.31
C MET A 191 0.62 -23.12 -5.77
N LYS A 192 0.22 -22.72 -6.98
CA LYS A 192 -1.10 -22.92 -7.62
C LYS A 192 -2.22 -22.03 -7.10
N PHE A 193 -1.88 -20.89 -6.50
CA PHE A 193 -2.82 -19.82 -6.20
C PHE A 193 -2.97 -18.92 -7.44
N PRO A 194 -4.19 -18.67 -7.94
CA PRO A 194 -4.42 -17.73 -9.03
C PRO A 194 -3.86 -16.36 -8.66
N SER A 195 -2.92 -15.85 -9.44
CA SER A 195 -2.33 -14.53 -9.16
C SER A 195 -2.21 -13.70 -10.42
N GLN A 196 -2.30 -12.37 -10.26
CA GLN A 196 -2.15 -11.40 -11.34
C GLN A 196 -1.52 -10.12 -10.79
N VAL A 197 -0.73 -9.43 -11.61
CA VAL A 197 -0.18 -8.11 -11.26
C VAL A 197 -0.54 -7.06 -12.30
N TYR A 198 -1.24 -6.03 -11.86
CA TYR A 198 -1.56 -4.84 -12.62
C TYR A 198 -0.50 -3.77 -12.34
N THR A 199 0.07 -3.21 -13.41
CA THR A 199 1.01 -2.08 -13.27
C THR A 199 0.37 -0.79 -13.81
N PHE A 200 0.53 0.32 -13.08
CA PHE A 200 0.11 1.65 -13.51
C PHE A 200 1.27 2.65 -13.47
N GLU A 201 1.08 3.80 -14.11
CA GLU A 201 2.10 4.84 -14.17
C GLU A 201 2.18 5.63 -12.85
N GLY A 202 3.40 5.86 -12.38
CA GLY A 202 3.70 6.66 -11.20
C GLY A 202 3.73 5.87 -9.90
N ASN A 203 3.54 6.57 -8.78
CA ASN A 203 3.55 6.03 -7.41
C ASN A 203 2.32 6.45 -6.60
N GLY A 204 1.21 6.76 -7.28
CA GLY A 204 -0.03 7.17 -6.63
C GLY A 204 -0.59 6.08 -5.70
N ASP A 205 -1.27 6.53 -4.65
CA ASP A 205 -1.87 5.67 -3.60
C ASP A 205 -2.91 4.69 -4.17
N TRP A 206 -4.01 5.20 -4.74
CA TRP A 206 -4.95 4.38 -5.52
C TRP A 206 -4.77 4.58 -7.03
N PRO A 207 -4.84 3.51 -7.86
CA PRO A 207 -4.90 3.65 -9.30
C PRO A 207 -6.25 4.22 -9.75
N GLY A 208 -6.30 4.69 -11.00
CA GLY A 208 -7.51 5.26 -11.57
C GLY A 208 -8.69 4.27 -11.63
N PRO A 209 -9.95 4.76 -11.64
CA PRO A 209 -11.16 3.93 -11.54
C PRO A 209 -11.25 2.79 -12.56
N GLN A 210 -10.75 3.01 -13.78
CA GLN A 210 -10.74 1.99 -14.84
C GLN A 210 -9.86 0.79 -14.47
N MET A 211 -8.72 1.01 -13.81
CA MET A 211 -7.85 -0.09 -13.42
C MET A 211 -8.41 -0.85 -12.22
N ILE A 212 -9.03 -0.14 -11.27
CA ILE A 212 -9.76 -0.77 -10.16
C ILE A 212 -10.90 -1.64 -10.71
N ASN A 213 -11.65 -1.12 -11.68
CA ASN A 213 -12.72 -1.88 -12.33
C ASN A 213 -12.18 -3.16 -12.99
N SER A 214 -11.06 -3.06 -13.71
CA SER A 214 -10.41 -4.22 -14.35
C SER A 214 -9.94 -5.26 -13.33
N ALA A 215 -9.28 -4.83 -12.25
CA ALA A 215 -8.77 -5.70 -11.19
C ALA A 215 -9.91 -6.41 -10.45
N VAL A 216 -10.95 -5.68 -10.04
CA VAL A 216 -12.16 -6.31 -9.46
C VAL A 216 -12.86 -7.21 -10.48
N GLY A 217 -12.80 -6.85 -11.76
CA GLY A 217 -13.26 -7.67 -12.87
C GLY A 217 -12.61 -9.05 -12.88
N SER A 218 -11.32 -9.17 -12.57
CA SER A 218 -10.67 -10.49 -12.45
C SER A 218 -11.26 -11.34 -11.34
N LEU A 219 -11.60 -10.76 -10.18
CA LEU A 219 -12.30 -11.49 -9.10
C LEU A 219 -13.68 -11.96 -9.55
N THR A 220 -14.42 -11.08 -10.24
CA THR A 220 -15.75 -11.39 -10.77
C THR A 220 -15.71 -12.53 -11.78
N LEU A 221 -14.75 -12.49 -12.71
CA LEU A 221 -14.58 -13.52 -13.71
C LEU A 221 -14.11 -14.84 -13.11
N GLU A 222 -13.24 -14.80 -12.08
CA GLU A 222 -12.83 -16.00 -11.35
C GLU A 222 -14.02 -16.66 -10.65
N ALA A 223 -14.86 -15.87 -9.96
CA ALA A 223 -16.11 -16.39 -9.37
C ALA A 223 -17.05 -17.02 -10.40
N MET A 224 -17.05 -16.54 -11.65
CA MET A 224 -17.81 -17.15 -12.75
C MET A 224 -17.15 -18.43 -13.30
N LYS A 225 -15.82 -18.52 -13.31
CA LYS A 225 -15.08 -19.75 -13.71
C LYS A 225 -15.32 -20.86 -12.71
N GLU A 226 -15.25 -20.54 -11.42
CA GLU A 226 -15.47 -21.47 -10.30
C GLU A 226 -16.96 -21.78 -10.05
N GLY A 227 -17.88 -21.18 -10.81
CA GLY A 227 -19.32 -21.42 -10.68
C GLY A 227 -19.94 -20.87 -9.39
N LEU A 228 -19.22 -20.01 -8.65
CA LEU A 228 -19.72 -19.28 -7.48
C LEU A 228 -20.77 -18.24 -7.88
N ARG A 229 -20.65 -17.71 -9.10
CA ARG A 229 -21.58 -16.77 -9.72
C ARG A 229 -22.04 -17.26 -11.10
N PRO A 230 -23.32 -17.07 -11.48
CA PRO A 230 -23.76 -17.31 -12.84
C PRO A 230 -22.94 -16.49 -13.84
N ARG A 231 -22.58 -17.11 -14.98
CA ARG A 231 -21.99 -16.38 -16.10
C ARG A 231 -22.97 -15.34 -16.61
N ASP A 232 -22.48 -14.12 -16.80
CA ASP A 232 -23.23 -13.01 -17.38
C ASP A 232 -22.51 -12.57 -18.67
N PRO A 233 -22.95 -13.05 -19.85
CA PRO A 233 -22.28 -12.75 -21.10
C PRO A 233 -22.16 -11.25 -21.40
N ALA A 234 -23.16 -10.45 -21.00
CA ALA A 234 -23.16 -9.01 -21.23
C ALA A 234 -22.10 -8.31 -20.37
N LEU A 235 -22.00 -8.68 -19.08
CA LEU A 235 -20.96 -8.15 -18.20
C LEU A 235 -19.56 -8.59 -18.65
N ILE A 236 -19.38 -9.85 -19.05
CA ILE A 236 -18.09 -10.36 -19.54
C ILE A 236 -17.63 -9.57 -20.77
N GLU A 237 -18.53 -9.37 -21.74
CA GLU A 237 -18.26 -8.59 -22.96
C GLU A 237 -17.95 -7.12 -22.63
N GLU A 238 -18.70 -6.50 -21.72
CA GLU A 238 -18.47 -5.11 -21.33
C GLU A 238 -17.09 -4.93 -20.69
N LEU A 239 -16.72 -5.79 -19.73
CA LEU A 239 -15.41 -5.77 -19.09
C LEU A 239 -14.29 -5.99 -20.12
N PHE A 240 -14.47 -6.94 -21.05
CA PHE A 240 -13.49 -7.21 -22.11
C PHE A 240 -13.26 -6.00 -22.99
N ASN A 241 -14.34 -5.33 -23.41
CA ASN A 241 -14.26 -4.15 -24.26
C ASN A 241 -13.59 -2.96 -23.55
N GLN A 242 -13.86 -2.75 -22.26
CA GLN A 242 -13.22 -1.73 -21.44
C GLN A 242 -11.70 -2.00 -21.30
N ASP A 243 -11.33 -3.26 -21.02
CA ASP A 243 -9.95 -3.68 -20.92
C ASP A 243 -9.20 -3.54 -22.26
N LEU A 244 -9.80 -4.00 -23.36
CA LEU A 244 -9.19 -3.91 -24.69
C LEU A 244 -9.01 -2.44 -25.12
N SER A 245 -9.96 -1.56 -24.77
CA SER A 245 -9.85 -0.13 -25.00
C SER A 245 -8.63 0.48 -24.29
N ARG A 246 -8.38 0.09 -23.04
CA ARG A 246 -7.19 0.49 -22.29
C ARG A 246 -5.90 -0.02 -22.94
N ALA A 247 -5.87 -1.28 -23.38
CA ALA A 247 -4.72 -1.82 -24.10
C ALA A 247 -4.42 -1.00 -25.38
N ASN A 248 -5.46 -0.63 -26.12
CA ASN A 248 -5.33 0.24 -27.30
C ASN A 248 -4.82 1.64 -26.95
N GLU A 249 -5.25 2.21 -25.82
CA GLU A 249 -4.74 3.50 -25.33
C GLU A 249 -3.23 3.43 -25.07
N LEU A 250 -2.74 2.39 -24.38
CA LEU A 250 -1.31 2.18 -24.14
C LEU A 250 -0.53 2.07 -25.46
N MET A 251 -1.06 1.30 -26.43
CA MET A 251 -0.46 1.20 -27.77
C MET A 251 -0.41 2.55 -28.49
N SER A 252 -1.48 3.35 -28.44
CA SER A 252 -1.51 4.69 -29.07
C SER A 252 -0.54 5.68 -28.43
N LYS A 253 -0.29 5.53 -27.13
CA LYS A 253 0.71 6.31 -26.38
C LYS A 253 2.13 5.77 -26.55
N THR A 254 2.33 4.76 -27.40
CA THR A 254 3.62 4.09 -27.64
C THR A 254 4.22 3.47 -26.38
N LYS A 255 3.37 3.09 -25.40
CA LYS A 255 3.73 2.35 -24.20
C LYS A 255 3.61 0.86 -24.46
N LEU A 256 4.49 0.34 -25.32
CA LEU A 256 4.27 -0.95 -25.98
C LEU A 256 4.57 -2.13 -25.06
N VAL A 257 5.52 -1.98 -24.13
CA VAL A 257 5.84 -3.04 -23.15
C VAL A 257 4.73 -3.15 -22.10
N GLU A 258 4.18 -2.02 -21.66
CA GLU A 258 3.03 -1.96 -20.78
C GLU A 258 1.78 -2.52 -21.47
N ALA A 259 1.57 -2.19 -22.75
CA ALA A 259 0.49 -2.76 -23.56
C ALA A 259 0.63 -4.28 -23.69
N TYR A 260 1.83 -4.79 -23.98
CA TYR A 260 2.09 -6.23 -24.08
C TYR A 260 1.82 -6.94 -22.76
N SER A 261 2.32 -6.40 -21.65
CA SER A 261 2.10 -6.95 -20.31
C SER A 261 0.61 -6.99 -19.96
N PHE A 262 -0.12 -5.92 -20.27
CA PHE A 262 -1.56 -5.86 -19.99
C PHE A 262 -2.35 -6.81 -20.89
N LEU A 263 -2.05 -6.90 -22.19
CA LEU A 263 -2.69 -7.84 -23.11
C LEU A 263 -2.45 -9.30 -22.71
N SER A 264 -1.25 -9.64 -22.25
CA SER A 264 -0.92 -10.98 -21.74
C SER A 264 -1.77 -11.33 -20.51
N LEU A 265 -1.98 -10.35 -19.62
CA LEU A 265 -2.92 -10.49 -18.50
C LEU A 265 -4.35 -10.72 -18.99
N LEU A 266 -4.82 -9.98 -20.00
CA LEU A 266 -6.17 -10.14 -20.55
C LEU A 266 -6.39 -11.54 -21.15
N GLU A 267 -5.39 -12.08 -21.84
CA GLU A 267 -5.48 -13.42 -22.42
C GLU A 267 -5.81 -14.46 -21.34
N GLU A 268 -5.07 -14.45 -20.22
CA GLU A 268 -5.32 -15.35 -19.08
C GLU A 268 -6.64 -15.04 -18.36
N LYS A 269 -6.93 -13.75 -18.15
CA LYS A 269 -8.15 -13.28 -17.47
C LYS A 269 -9.42 -13.79 -18.16
N TYR A 270 -9.50 -13.71 -19.48
CA TYR A 270 -10.70 -14.06 -20.25
C TYR A 270 -10.73 -15.49 -20.80
N ARG A 271 -9.62 -16.23 -20.70
CA ARG A 271 -9.53 -17.62 -21.18
C ARG A 271 -10.69 -18.48 -20.67
N GLY A 272 -11.42 -19.10 -21.61
CA GLY A 272 -12.58 -19.97 -21.33
C GLY A 272 -13.89 -19.24 -20.99
N LEU A 273 -13.89 -17.91 -20.96
CA LEU A 273 -15.07 -17.07 -20.73
C LEU A 273 -15.45 -16.22 -21.93
N TYR A 274 -14.48 -15.73 -22.70
CA TYR A 274 -14.70 -14.87 -23.86
C TYR A 274 -13.64 -15.14 -24.96
N PRO A 275 -13.95 -14.95 -26.26
CA PRO A 275 -12.96 -15.09 -27.33
C PRO A 275 -11.78 -14.12 -27.17
N THR A 276 -10.56 -14.63 -27.28
CA THR A 276 -9.31 -13.87 -27.09
C THR A 276 -8.54 -13.59 -28.38
N ASP A 277 -9.09 -13.93 -29.56
CA ASP A 277 -8.41 -13.81 -30.86
C ASP A 277 -7.85 -12.41 -31.11
N ALA A 278 -8.61 -11.37 -30.74
CA ALA A 278 -8.21 -9.97 -30.90
C ALA A 278 -7.03 -9.58 -29.98
N VAL A 279 -6.94 -10.19 -28.78
CA VAL A 279 -5.83 -10.00 -27.84
C VAL A 279 -4.58 -10.68 -28.39
N GLU A 280 -4.70 -11.94 -28.81
CA GLU A 280 -3.58 -12.70 -29.38
C GLU A 280 -3.03 -12.07 -30.66
N GLU A 281 -3.89 -11.53 -31.52
CA GLU A 281 -3.43 -10.82 -32.72
C GLU A 281 -2.58 -9.61 -32.36
N LYS A 282 -3.01 -8.81 -31.37
CA LYS A 282 -2.26 -7.63 -30.90
C LYS A 282 -0.93 -8.02 -30.27
N LEU A 283 -0.89 -9.09 -29.47
CA LEU A 283 0.37 -9.62 -28.94
C LEU A 283 1.35 -9.99 -30.06
N ARG A 284 0.90 -10.76 -31.06
CA ARG A 284 1.71 -11.12 -32.24
C ARG A 284 2.16 -9.90 -33.05
N GLN A 285 1.33 -8.86 -33.15
CA GLN A 285 1.71 -7.60 -33.81
C GLN A 285 2.81 -6.87 -33.03
N LEU A 286 2.70 -6.78 -31.69
CA LEU A 286 3.72 -6.16 -30.84
C LEU A 286 5.05 -6.90 -30.91
N GLU A 287 5.06 -8.23 -30.84
CA GLU A 287 6.29 -9.04 -30.93
C GLU A 287 7.09 -8.81 -32.23
N ARG A 288 6.37 -8.58 -33.33
CA ARG A 288 6.98 -8.27 -34.64
C ARG A 288 7.48 -6.83 -34.73
N SER A 289 6.93 -5.93 -33.93
CA SER A 289 7.29 -4.51 -33.91
C SER A 289 8.76 -4.31 -33.48
N ARG A 290 9.47 -3.46 -34.23
CA ARG A 290 10.83 -3.06 -33.86
C ARG A 290 10.83 -2.19 -32.60
N ASN A 291 9.88 -1.26 -32.50
CA ASN A 291 9.79 -0.33 -31.37
C ASN A 291 9.52 -1.06 -30.05
N TYR A 292 8.65 -2.08 -30.08
CA TYR A 292 8.41 -2.94 -28.91
C TYR A 292 9.70 -3.63 -28.46
N ARG A 293 10.40 -4.30 -29.39
CA ARG A 293 11.67 -4.99 -29.10
C ARG A 293 12.76 -4.07 -28.57
N GLU A 294 12.77 -2.80 -28.98
CA GLU A 294 13.70 -1.79 -28.45
C GLU A 294 13.35 -1.38 -27.02
N GLN A 295 12.08 -1.07 -26.75
CA GLN A 295 11.60 -0.75 -25.40
C GLN A 295 11.78 -1.93 -24.43
N ASP A 296 11.50 -3.15 -24.88
CA ASP A 296 11.64 -4.38 -24.09
C ASP A 296 13.10 -4.63 -23.69
N ARG A 297 14.05 -4.48 -24.64
CA ARG A 297 15.49 -4.57 -24.35
C ARG A 297 15.95 -3.48 -23.39
N GLN A 298 15.46 -2.25 -23.57
CA GLN A 298 15.78 -1.14 -22.67
C GLN A 298 15.29 -1.44 -21.25
N LEU A 299 14.03 -1.88 -21.09
CA LEU A 299 13.47 -2.24 -19.79
C LEU A 299 14.25 -3.38 -19.16
N THR A 300 14.58 -4.43 -19.92
CA THR A 300 15.37 -5.57 -19.43
C THR A 300 16.72 -5.12 -18.88
N SER A 301 17.45 -4.29 -19.63
CA SER A 301 18.73 -3.72 -19.18
C SER A 301 18.60 -2.88 -17.90
N VAL A 302 17.53 -2.09 -17.79
CA VAL A 302 17.23 -1.29 -16.61
C VAL A 302 16.92 -2.18 -15.40
N LEU A 303 16.10 -3.22 -15.55
CA LEU A 303 15.77 -4.16 -14.47
C LEU A 303 17.00 -4.95 -14.00
N GLU A 304 17.90 -5.33 -14.91
CA GLU A 304 19.17 -5.96 -14.54
C GLU A 304 20.08 -5.00 -13.74
N LYS A 305 20.14 -3.72 -14.15
CA LYS A 305 20.87 -2.68 -13.43
C LYS A 305 20.26 -2.44 -12.05
N GLU A 306 18.94 -2.31 -11.97
CA GLU A 306 18.20 -2.15 -10.72
C GLU A 306 18.49 -3.27 -9.75
N LYS A 307 18.41 -4.53 -10.20
CA LYS A 307 18.68 -5.70 -9.37
C LYS A 307 20.09 -5.68 -8.76
N ARG A 308 21.10 -5.25 -9.52
CA ARG A 308 22.48 -5.12 -9.01
C ARG A 308 22.56 -4.04 -7.94
N LEU A 309 22.06 -2.84 -8.24
CA LEU A 309 22.07 -1.71 -7.32
C LEU A 309 21.30 -2.02 -6.02
N LEU A 310 20.14 -2.67 -6.15
CA LEU A 310 19.33 -3.08 -5.01
C LEU A 310 20.10 -4.03 -4.08
N ASN A 311 20.80 -5.02 -4.63
CA ASN A 311 21.62 -5.93 -3.83
C ASN A 311 22.76 -5.19 -3.12
N ASP A 312 23.43 -4.28 -3.84
CA ASP A 312 24.51 -3.47 -3.27
C ASP A 312 23.99 -2.58 -2.14
N PHE A 313 22.89 -1.85 -2.35
CA PHE A 313 22.31 -0.97 -1.34
C PHE A 313 21.83 -1.72 -0.10
N ILE A 314 21.14 -2.86 -0.26
CA ILE A 314 20.72 -3.68 0.88
C ILE A 314 21.93 -4.16 1.69
N TYR A 315 22.98 -4.61 1.00
CA TYR A 315 24.21 -5.08 1.64
C TYR A 315 24.93 -3.95 2.39
N TYR A 316 25.24 -2.84 1.70
CA TYR A 316 25.97 -1.72 2.30
C TYR A 316 25.20 -1.05 3.41
N LEU A 317 23.87 -0.89 3.29
CA LEU A 317 23.05 -0.27 4.33
C LEU A 317 23.12 -1.09 5.62
N GLY A 318 22.95 -2.42 5.51
CA GLY A 318 23.06 -3.31 6.65
C GLY A 318 24.47 -3.31 7.24
N GLU A 319 25.50 -3.43 6.41
CA GLU A 319 26.89 -3.53 6.86
C GLU A 319 27.39 -2.24 7.51
N ASP A 320 27.14 -1.08 6.89
CA ASP A 320 27.58 0.21 7.42
C ASP A 320 26.91 0.50 8.76
N ILE A 321 25.60 0.27 8.88
CA ILE A 321 24.87 0.43 10.14
C ILE A 321 25.41 -0.55 11.20
N GLN A 322 25.67 -1.81 10.85
CA GLN A 322 26.17 -2.78 11.82
C GLN A 322 27.58 -2.50 12.31
N THR A 323 28.42 -1.93 11.45
CA THR A 323 29.84 -1.63 11.73
C THR A 323 30.10 -0.18 12.10
N GLU A 324 29.06 0.66 12.18
CA GLU A 324 29.14 2.08 12.55
C GLU A 324 30.05 2.87 11.58
N ASN A 325 29.96 2.54 10.29
CA ASN A 325 30.86 3.05 9.25
C ASN A 325 30.47 4.46 8.75
N PHE A 326 30.74 5.48 9.57
CA PHE A 326 30.48 6.89 9.20
C PHE A 326 31.30 7.38 8.00
N GLU A 327 32.45 6.77 7.70
CA GLU A 327 33.29 7.14 6.55
C GLU A 327 32.55 6.93 5.23
N ASN A 328 31.57 6.00 5.18
CA ASN A 328 30.82 5.69 3.97
C ASN A 328 29.67 6.67 3.68
N LEU A 329 29.39 7.64 4.55
CA LEU A 329 28.38 8.68 4.30
C LEU A 329 28.68 9.49 3.01
N GLY A 330 29.95 9.65 2.66
CA GLY A 330 30.34 10.27 1.39
C GLY A 330 29.91 9.45 0.17
N TRP A 331 29.97 8.12 0.26
CA TRP A 331 29.48 7.23 -0.78
C TRP A 331 27.96 7.28 -0.90
N TRP A 332 27.22 7.26 0.22
CA TRP A 332 25.75 7.41 0.21
C TRP A 332 25.29 8.72 -0.43
N ASN A 333 25.95 9.83 -0.11
CA ASN A 333 25.70 11.12 -0.77
C ASN A 333 25.94 11.05 -2.29
N TYR A 334 27.04 10.41 -2.71
CA TYR A 334 27.31 10.20 -4.13
C TYR A 334 26.22 9.36 -4.82
N GLN A 335 25.75 8.27 -4.17
CA GLN A 335 24.66 7.45 -4.70
C GLN A 335 23.36 8.27 -4.85
N LYS A 336 23.03 9.09 -3.85
CA LYS A 336 21.87 9.99 -3.93
C LYS A 336 21.98 10.94 -5.13
N MET A 337 23.13 11.57 -5.35
CA MET A 337 23.35 12.46 -6.49
C MET A 337 23.18 11.77 -7.85
N GLU A 338 23.68 10.53 -7.98
CA GLU A 338 23.51 9.73 -9.20
C GLU A 338 22.03 9.39 -9.42
N LEU A 339 21.30 8.97 -8.38
CA LEU A 339 19.89 8.67 -8.46
C LEU A 339 19.04 9.91 -8.80
N ASP A 340 19.31 11.06 -8.18
CA ASP A 340 18.68 12.34 -8.54
C ASP A 340 18.87 12.70 -10.01
N SER A 341 20.09 12.53 -10.51
CA SER A 341 20.44 12.78 -11.91
C SER A 341 19.64 11.89 -12.86
N LEU A 342 19.45 10.61 -12.52
CA LEU A 342 18.62 9.68 -13.29
C LEU A 342 17.13 10.02 -13.18
N SER A 343 16.64 10.27 -11.96
CA SER A 343 15.26 10.68 -11.66
C SER A 343 14.85 11.93 -12.45
N ALA A 344 15.75 12.91 -12.57
CA ALA A 344 15.53 14.15 -13.32
C ALA A 344 15.51 13.94 -14.85
N LYS A 345 16.28 12.98 -15.38
CA LYS A 345 16.25 12.61 -16.81
C LYS A 345 14.96 11.90 -17.21
N GLY A 346 14.31 11.21 -16.27
CA GLY A 346 13.08 10.45 -16.50
C GLY A 346 13.31 9.18 -17.32
N GLY A 347 12.26 8.71 -18.00
CA GLY A 347 12.29 7.42 -18.71
C GLY A 347 12.47 6.23 -17.77
N ALA A 348 12.85 5.07 -18.31
CA ALA A 348 12.95 3.84 -17.54
C ALA A 348 13.99 3.91 -16.41
N GLU A 349 15.14 4.53 -16.65
CA GLU A 349 16.17 4.73 -15.61
C GLU A 349 15.74 5.73 -14.54
N GLY A 350 15.00 6.78 -14.89
CA GLY A 350 14.45 7.70 -13.89
C GLY A 350 13.41 7.04 -12.99
N LYS A 351 12.56 6.16 -13.53
CA LYS A 351 11.63 5.36 -12.73
C LYS A 351 12.36 4.40 -11.80
N MET A 352 13.40 3.73 -12.29
CA MET A 352 14.28 2.88 -11.46
C MET A 352 14.92 3.68 -10.33
N ALA A 353 15.42 4.88 -10.60
CA ALA A 353 16.05 5.70 -9.58
C ALA A 353 15.07 6.04 -8.45
N ARG A 354 13.85 6.49 -8.75
CA ARG A 354 12.81 6.77 -7.74
C ARG A 354 12.45 5.55 -6.90
N ARG A 355 12.38 4.36 -7.52
CA ARG A 355 12.14 3.10 -6.80
C ARG A 355 13.26 2.78 -5.82
N LEU A 356 14.52 2.93 -6.25
CA LEU A 356 15.69 2.68 -5.42
C LEU A 356 15.81 3.71 -4.28
N GLU A 357 15.57 4.99 -4.54
CA GLU A 357 15.54 6.04 -3.51
C GLU A 357 14.49 5.74 -2.45
N SER A 358 13.25 5.47 -2.88
CA SER A 358 12.15 5.15 -1.97
C SER A 358 12.44 3.88 -1.17
N LEU A 359 13.07 2.87 -1.78
CA LEU A 359 13.48 1.65 -1.07
C LEU A 359 14.49 1.94 0.04
N ILE A 360 15.48 2.79 -0.23
CA ILE A 360 16.52 3.13 0.76
C ILE A 360 15.90 3.88 1.94
N ILE A 361 14.98 4.81 1.68
CA ILE A 361 14.21 5.52 2.73
C ILE A 361 13.51 4.51 3.65
N GLU A 362 12.69 3.63 3.06
CA GLU A 362 11.91 2.63 3.80
C GLU A 362 12.79 1.67 4.60
N LEU A 363 13.93 1.25 4.04
CA LEU A 363 14.88 0.40 4.76
C LEU A 363 15.58 1.15 5.91
N ALA A 364 16.01 2.39 5.69
CA ALA A 364 16.68 3.19 6.70
C ALA A 364 15.74 3.52 7.88
N GLU A 365 14.47 3.81 7.59
CA GLU A 365 13.41 3.95 8.59
C GLU A 365 13.22 2.66 9.40
N ALA A 366 13.06 1.52 8.72
CA ALA A 366 12.91 0.23 9.38
C ALA A 366 14.11 -0.13 10.28
N TYR A 367 15.35 0.16 9.83
CA TYR A 367 16.54 0.01 10.68
C TYR A 367 16.51 0.96 11.88
N SER A 368 16.13 2.22 11.68
CA SER A 368 16.03 3.22 12.76
C SER A 368 15.08 2.74 13.86
N GLU A 369 13.94 2.15 13.50
CA GLU A 369 12.97 1.59 14.44
C GLU A 369 13.48 0.31 15.14
N ASP A 370 13.97 -0.68 14.40
CA ASP A 370 14.49 -1.94 14.95
C ASP A 370 15.65 -1.69 15.93
N LEU A 371 16.54 -0.74 15.64
CA LEU A 371 17.65 -0.38 16.52
C LEU A 371 17.19 0.26 17.84
N VAL A 372 16.05 0.97 17.85
CA VAL A 372 15.44 1.50 19.07
C VAL A 372 14.88 0.34 19.90
N GLU A 373 14.11 -0.55 19.29
CA GLU A 373 13.51 -1.71 19.96
C GLU A 373 14.57 -2.65 20.57
N ARG A 374 15.69 -2.86 19.87
CA ARG A 374 16.78 -3.71 20.35
C ARG A 374 17.75 -3.01 21.32
N HIS A 375 17.48 -1.76 21.68
CA HIS A 375 18.36 -0.96 22.52
C HIS A 375 19.81 -0.91 22.01
N ALA A 376 20.01 -0.76 20.70
CA ALA A 376 21.34 -0.67 20.08
C ALA A 376 22.12 0.59 20.54
N SER A 377 23.42 0.65 20.18
CA SER A 377 24.30 1.80 20.44
C SER A 377 23.77 3.10 19.81
N LEU A 378 24.20 4.24 20.34
CA LEU A 378 23.77 5.55 19.85
C LEU A 378 24.26 5.79 18.41
N GLU A 379 25.46 5.32 18.12
CA GLU A 379 26.18 5.43 16.85
C GLU A 379 25.41 4.73 15.72
N LYS A 380 24.93 3.50 15.95
CA LYS A 380 24.11 2.78 14.96
C LYS A 380 22.82 3.50 14.63
N LYS A 381 22.12 3.97 15.68
CA LYS A 381 20.88 4.74 15.52
C LYS A 381 21.15 6.05 14.79
N MET A 382 22.24 6.71 15.12
CA MET A 382 22.66 7.96 14.49
C MET A 382 22.94 7.75 13.00
N LEU A 383 23.75 6.74 12.64
CA LEU A 383 24.08 6.44 11.25
C LEU A 383 22.84 6.09 10.40
N ALA A 384 21.91 5.28 10.94
CA ALA A 384 20.66 4.97 10.24
C ALA A 384 19.84 6.23 9.92
N ASN A 385 19.70 7.15 10.89
CA ASN A 385 18.99 8.41 10.67
C ASN A 385 19.78 9.37 9.75
N MET A 386 21.12 9.38 9.81
CA MET A 386 21.94 10.18 8.90
C MET A 386 21.75 9.75 7.44
N ILE A 387 21.75 8.44 7.16
CA ILE A 387 21.45 7.92 5.83
C ILE A 387 20.03 8.31 5.41
N LEU A 388 19.04 8.18 6.30
CA LEU A 388 17.67 8.60 6.03
C LEU A 388 17.60 10.09 5.60
N THR A 389 18.27 11.00 6.31
CA THR A 389 18.28 12.43 5.92
C THR A 389 18.96 12.72 4.57
N ILE A 390 19.86 11.85 4.09
CA ILE A 390 20.45 11.97 2.74
C ILE A 390 19.39 11.71 1.68
N PHE A 391 18.52 10.72 1.90
CA PHE A 391 17.52 10.30 0.92
C PHE A 391 16.18 11.02 1.06
N ASP A 392 15.79 11.40 2.28
CA ASP A 392 14.64 12.24 2.59
C ASP A 392 15.04 13.45 3.45
N PRO A 393 15.46 14.56 2.82
CA PRO A 393 15.76 15.81 3.53
C PRO A 393 14.53 16.48 4.17
N SER A 394 13.31 15.97 3.91
CA SER A 394 12.07 16.47 4.51
C SER A 394 11.64 15.69 5.76
N ASP A 395 12.30 14.58 6.08
CA ASP A 395 12.07 13.85 7.34
C ASP A 395 12.74 14.57 8.52
N PHE A 396 12.04 15.60 9.01
CA PHE A 396 12.43 16.32 10.22
C PHE A 396 12.41 15.45 11.50
N GLY A 397 11.76 14.28 11.48
CA GLY A 397 11.84 13.29 12.53
C GLY A 397 13.26 12.71 12.65
N ALA A 398 13.86 12.31 11.54
CA ALA A 398 15.24 11.82 11.49
C ALA A 398 16.24 12.87 11.98
N TYR A 399 16.12 14.13 11.54
CA TYR A 399 16.97 15.22 12.04
C TYR A 399 16.86 15.39 13.57
N LYS A 400 15.65 15.40 14.12
CA LYS A 400 15.43 15.49 15.58
C LYS A 400 16.04 14.30 16.33
N LYS A 401 15.96 13.09 15.77
CA LYS A 401 16.61 11.89 16.34
C LYS A 401 18.14 12.07 16.35
N ILE A 402 18.76 12.52 15.25
CA ILE A 402 20.21 12.76 15.20
C ILE A 402 20.63 13.81 16.24
N ILE A 403 19.96 14.98 16.28
CA ILE A 403 20.24 16.05 17.25
C ILE A 403 20.15 15.53 18.69
N SER A 404 19.13 14.72 18.98
CA SER A 404 18.93 14.10 20.30
C SER A 404 20.05 13.12 20.66
N LEU A 405 20.44 12.25 19.72
CA LEU A 405 21.47 11.22 19.94
C LEU A 405 22.85 11.84 20.09
N SER A 406 23.24 12.77 19.21
CA SER A 406 24.53 13.47 19.28
C SER A 406 24.66 14.30 20.57
N ALA A 407 23.58 14.96 21.02
CA ALA A 407 23.60 15.71 22.27
C ALA A 407 23.76 14.81 23.52
N GLN A 408 23.28 13.57 23.47
CA GLN A 408 23.47 12.59 24.55
C GLN A 408 24.90 12.05 24.61
N ASP A 409 25.61 12.10 23.49
CA ASP A 409 27.02 11.71 23.36
C ASP A 409 27.99 12.90 23.52
N ASP A 410 27.48 14.05 23.98
CA ASP A 410 28.20 15.33 24.10
C ASP A 410 28.83 15.84 22.77
N ASP A 411 28.44 15.27 21.62
CA ASP A 411 28.81 15.74 20.28
C ASP A 411 27.88 16.87 19.82
N PHE A 412 28.06 18.04 20.43
CA PHE A 412 27.31 19.24 20.07
C PHE A 412 27.64 19.73 18.66
N GLY A 413 28.81 19.39 18.11
CA GLY A 413 29.18 19.77 16.75
C GLY A 413 28.25 19.16 15.72
N THR A 414 28.07 17.83 15.78
CA THR A 414 27.14 17.12 14.91
C THR A 414 25.70 17.55 15.15
N ALA A 415 25.30 17.75 16.40
CA ALA A 415 23.95 18.21 16.73
C ALA A 415 23.64 19.59 16.11
N LEU A 416 24.58 20.54 16.17
CA LEU A 416 24.42 21.87 15.57
C LEU A 416 24.43 21.83 14.04
N PHE A 417 25.24 20.95 13.44
CA PHE A 417 25.25 20.74 11.99
C PHE A 417 23.88 20.26 11.49
N TYR A 418 23.33 19.20 12.08
CA TYR A 418 22.02 18.67 11.68
C TYR A 418 20.86 19.60 12.03
N LEU A 419 20.97 20.42 13.08
CA LEU A 419 20.03 21.51 13.32
C LEU A 419 20.03 22.51 12.16
N GLU A 420 21.21 22.95 11.70
CA GLU A 420 21.29 23.91 10.60
C GLU A 420 20.77 23.30 9.29
N GLU A 421 21.12 22.05 8.97
CA GLU A 421 20.59 21.36 7.78
C GLU A 421 19.07 21.24 7.83
N MET A 422 18.49 20.83 8.96
CA MET A 422 17.04 20.77 9.16
C MET A 422 16.36 22.14 8.91
N LEU A 423 16.98 23.23 9.37
CA LEU A 423 16.49 24.59 9.16
C LEU A 423 16.63 25.04 7.70
N LYS A 424 17.73 24.67 7.01
CA LYS A 424 17.91 24.90 5.57
C LYS A 424 16.86 24.20 4.73
N HIS A 425 16.41 23.01 5.16
CA HIS A 425 15.31 22.27 4.55
C HIS A 425 13.92 22.76 4.95
N GLY A 426 13.84 23.88 5.69
CA GLY A 426 12.60 24.65 5.85
C GLY A 426 11.76 24.29 7.07
N TYR A 427 12.32 23.58 8.06
CA TYR A 427 11.66 23.35 9.34
C TYR A 427 11.45 24.67 10.10
N LYS A 428 10.26 24.88 10.68
CA LYS A 428 9.85 26.17 11.28
C LYS A 428 9.31 26.09 12.70
N ASN A 429 9.04 24.89 13.23
CA ASN A 429 8.41 24.76 14.54
C ASN A 429 9.44 24.99 15.66
N LYS A 430 9.59 26.26 16.09
CA LYS A 430 10.52 26.65 17.14
C LYS A 430 10.27 25.92 18.47
N ASP A 431 9.01 25.70 18.84
CA ASP A 431 8.67 25.07 20.12
C ASP A 431 9.15 23.63 20.18
N GLU A 432 9.02 22.89 19.08
CA GLU A 432 9.54 21.52 18.99
C GLU A 432 11.07 21.48 19.11
N LEU A 433 11.81 22.46 18.55
CA LEU A 433 13.28 22.51 18.67
C LEU A 433 13.73 22.51 20.13
N TYR A 434 13.11 23.33 20.99
CA TYR A 434 13.45 23.41 22.40
C TYR A 434 12.92 22.23 23.25
N ASN A 435 12.13 21.35 22.65
CA ASN A 435 11.55 20.17 23.28
C ASN A 435 12.14 18.85 22.72
N ILE A 436 13.19 18.90 21.90
CA ILE A 436 13.91 17.68 21.48
C ILE A 436 14.50 16.99 22.73
N PRO A 437 14.18 15.69 22.98
CA PRO A 437 14.69 14.96 24.14
C PRO A 437 16.22 14.94 24.22
N GLY A 438 16.79 14.92 25.42
CA GLY A 438 18.25 14.80 25.62
C GLY A 438 19.07 16.06 25.33
N THR A 439 18.46 17.16 24.86
CA THR A 439 19.19 18.35 24.38
C THR A 439 19.37 19.47 25.43
N LEU A 440 19.23 19.20 26.73
CA LEU A 440 19.25 20.27 27.74
C LEU A 440 20.57 21.05 27.75
N GLY A 441 21.73 20.36 27.67
CA GLY A 441 23.03 21.01 27.58
C GLY A 441 23.19 21.82 26.30
N LEU A 442 22.80 21.23 25.16
CA LEU A 442 22.87 21.84 23.84
C LEU A 442 22.01 23.12 23.71
N LYS A 443 20.75 23.09 24.12
CA LYS A 443 19.83 24.22 23.89
C LYS A 443 20.12 25.46 24.73
N LEU A 444 20.98 25.33 25.74
CA LEU A 444 21.47 26.43 26.56
C LEU A 444 22.74 27.06 25.97
N THR A 445 23.34 26.50 24.91
CA THR A 445 24.52 27.09 24.30
C THR A 445 24.15 28.31 23.45
N PRO A 446 25.04 29.32 23.35
CA PRO A 446 24.86 30.44 22.43
C PRO A 446 24.70 29.99 20.99
N GLU A 447 25.48 29.00 20.53
CA GLU A 447 25.51 28.53 19.15
C GLU A 447 24.14 27.99 18.70
N TYR A 448 23.47 27.21 19.55
CA TYR A 448 22.15 26.66 19.27
C TYR A 448 21.11 27.77 19.06
N ASN A 449 21.12 28.76 19.95
CA ASN A 449 20.16 29.86 19.92
C ASN A 449 20.44 30.82 18.75
N LEU A 450 21.71 31.09 18.44
CA LEU A 450 22.12 31.88 17.28
C LEU A 450 21.70 31.24 15.95
N LEU A 451 21.80 29.91 15.82
CA LEU A 451 21.29 29.20 14.64
C LEU A 451 19.78 29.35 14.52
N ILE A 452 19.03 29.15 15.61
CA ILE A 452 17.57 29.31 15.58
C ILE A 452 17.18 30.75 15.24
N GLU A 453 17.85 31.75 15.82
CA GLU A 453 17.60 33.16 15.52
C GLU A 453 17.89 33.48 14.05
N LYS A 454 19.02 33.01 13.51
CA LYS A 454 19.42 33.20 12.11
C LYS A 454 18.35 32.74 11.12
N TYR A 455 17.67 31.62 11.38
CA TYR A 455 16.70 31.04 10.45
C TYR A 455 15.23 31.38 10.78
N LEU A 456 14.89 31.56 12.06
CA LEU A 456 13.51 31.77 12.54
C LEU A 456 13.26 33.17 13.13
N GLY A 457 14.28 34.03 13.16
CA GLY A 457 14.20 35.44 13.57
C GLY A 457 14.13 35.70 15.08
N SER A 458 14.07 34.66 15.91
CA SER A 458 14.13 34.78 17.38
C SER A 458 14.52 33.44 18.01
N SER A 459 15.23 33.48 19.14
CA SER A 459 15.56 32.29 19.93
C SER A 459 14.76 32.27 21.26
N ARG A 460 15.03 31.32 22.17
CA ARG A 460 14.38 31.25 23.49
C ARG A 460 15.23 31.81 24.61
N TYR A 461 16.55 31.64 24.53
CA TYR A 461 17.45 31.96 25.64
C TYR A 461 18.44 33.09 25.35
N TYR A 462 18.56 33.51 24.08
CA TYR A 462 19.47 34.58 23.68
C TYR A 462 18.75 35.53 22.70
N ASP A 463 18.51 36.75 23.14
CA ASP A 463 18.13 37.86 22.27
C ASP A 463 19.37 38.72 22.05
N ASN A 464 19.90 38.76 20.84
CA ASN A 464 20.87 39.80 20.49
C ASN A 464 20.08 41.10 20.23
N GLN A 465 20.08 42.02 21.19
CA GLN A 465 19.85 43.43 20.86
C GLN A 465 21.06 44.03 20.14
#